data_AF-A0A7W8UMF7-F1
#
_entry.id   AF-A0A7W8UMF7-F1
#
_cell.length_a   1.000
_cell.length_b   1.000
_cell.length_c   1.000
_cell.angle_alpha   90.00
_cell.angle_beta   90.00
_cell.angle_gamma   90.00
#
_symmetry.space_group_name_H-M   'P 1'
#
loop_
_entity.id
_entity.type
_entity.pdbx_description
1 polymer ?
#
loop_
_entity_poly.entity_id
_entity_poly.type
_entity_poly.pdbx_seq_one_letter_code
_entity_poly.pdbx_strand_id
1 'polypeptide(L)' 'MRRFLETPNWNPGYMNVAPQHTVIMAECTACGARQEFMRERLPANLRQASIRDVEKRLKCSSCGAKAGKLRFGSFLGDE' A
#
# COMPACT_ATOMS: atom_id res chain seq x y z
N MET A 1 -7.65 2.97 18.39
CA MET A 1 -6.88 2.23 17.35
C MET A 1 -7.21 2.90 16.04
N ARG A 2 -6.25 3.51 15.34
CA ARG A 2 -6.57 4.31 14.13
C ARG A 2 -7.16 3.39 13.07
N ARG A 3 -8.41 3.67 12.65
CA ARG A 3 -9.09 2.89 11.62
C ARG A 3 -8.67 3.41 10.24
N PHE A 4 -8.10 2.54 9.41
CA PHE A 4 -7.83 2.88 8.01
C PHE A 4 -9.14 2.94 7.22
N LEU A 5 -9.33 4.04 6.49
CA LEU A 5 -10.42 4.25 5.55
C LEU A 5 -9.85 4.25 4.14
N GLU A 6 -10.10 3.17 3.39
CA GLU A 6 -9.72 3.08 1.98
C GLU A 6 -10.54 4.07 1.14
N THR A 7 -9.88 4.80 0.23
CA THR A 7 -10.56 5.56 -0.82
C THR A 7 -11.08 4.57 -1.87
N PRO A 8 -12.41 4.40 -2.00
CA PRO A 8 -12.97 3.37 -2.84
C PRO A 8 -12.65 3.60 -4.32
N ASN A 9 -12.33 2.51 -5.03
CA ASN A 9 -12.07 2.48 -6.47
C ASN A 9 -10.94 3.41 -6.96
N TRP A 10 -10.01 3.77 -6.08
CA TRP A 10 -8.93 4.68 -6.42
C TRP A 10 -7.56 4.01 -6.43
N ASN A 11 -6.79 4.28 -7.48
CA ASN A 11 -5.40 3.87 -7.64
C ASN A 11 -4.66 4.97 -8.43
N PRO A 12 -3.51 5.47 -7.94
CA PRO A 12 -2.76 6.55 -8.60
C PRO A 12 -2.04 6.09 -9.88
N GLY A 13 -2.04 4.80 -10.21
CA GLY A 13 -1.35 4.20 -11.34
C GLY A 13 0.16 4.02 -11.11
N TYR A 14 0.82 5.06 -10.61
CA TYR A 14 2.25 5.08 -10.30
C TYR A 14 2.52 5.56 -8.86
N MET A 15 3.62 5.08 -8.28
CA MET A 15 3.99 5.37 -6.88
C MET A 15 4.26 6.86 -6.64
N ASN A 16 4.88 7.55 -7.61
CA ASN A 16 5.20 8.98 -7.53
C ASN A 16 3.98 9.90 -7.69
N VAL A 17 2.86 9.39 -8.21
CA VAL A 17 1.62 10.15 -8.41
C VAL A 17 0.74 10.13 -7.15
N ALA A 18 0.96 9.16 -6.26
CA ALA A 18 0.27 9.12 -4.98
C ALA A 18 0.56 10.42 -4.17
N PRO A 19 -0.44 11.20 -3.74
CA PRO A 19 -0.25 12.36 -2.88
C PRO A 19 0.50 11.99 -1.59
N GLN A 20 1.33 12.90 -1.08
CA GLN A 20 2.19 12.63 0.09
C GLN A 20 1.39 12.37 1.37
N HIS A 21 0.21 12.99 1.52
CA HIS A 21 -0.66 12.82 2.67
C HIS A 21 -1.52 11.55 2.62
N THR A 22 -1.47 10.79 1.52
CA THR A 22 -2.19 9.53 1.38
C THR A 22 -1.48 8.42 2.14
N VAL A 23 -2.19 7.80 3.08
CA VAL A 23 -1.77 6.58 3.76
C VAL A 23 -1.85 5.42 2.76
N ILE A 24 -0.76 4.65 2.67
CA ILE A 24 -0.70 3.45 1.84
C ILE A 24 -0.72 2.24 2.78
N MET A 25 -1.64 1.31 2.53
CA MET A 25 -1.78 0.06 3.27
C MET A 25 -1.48 -1.10 2.33
N ALA A 26 -0.51 -1.94 2.69
CA ALA A 26 -0.28 -3.20 2.01
C ALA A 26 -1.21 -4.27 2.60
N GLU A 27 -2.00 -4.92 1.76
CA GLU A 27 -2.88 -6.03 2.13
C GLU A 27 -2.41 -7.30 1.42
N CYS A 28 -2.23 -8.40 2.16
CA CYS A 28 -2.04 -9.70 1.55
C CYS A 28 -3.41 -10.31 1.19
N THR A 29 -3.65 -10.55 -0.10
CA THR A 29 -4.90 -11.16 -0.57
C THR A 29 -5.00 -12.67 -0.27
N ALA A 30 -3.92 -13.29 0.23
CA ALA A 30 -3.92 -14.70 0.61
C ALA A 30 -4.32 -14.94 2.08
N CYS A 31 -3.82 -14.11 3.01
CA CYS A 31 -4.10 -14.29 4.45
C CYS A 31 -4.79 -13.09 5.12
N GLY A 32 -5.07 -12.02 4.38
CA GLY A 32 -5.74 -10.82 4.89
C GLY A 32 -4.87 -9.91 5.77
N ALA A 33 -3.59 -10.24 5.99
CA ALA A 33 -2.70 -9.41 6.79
C ALA A 33 -2.54 -8.02 6.18
N ARG A 34 -2.65 -6.97 7.01
CA ARG A 34 -2.54 -5.57 6.60
C ARG A 34 -1.41 -4.90 7.36
N GLN A 35 -0.60 -4.13 6.65
CA GLN A 35 0.49 -3.35 7.22
C GLN A 35 0.66 -2.03 6.49
N GLU A 36 0.96 -0.97 7.23
CA GLU A 36 1.30 0.32 6.63
C GLU A 36 2.53 0.19 5.73
N PHE A 37 2.44 0.79 4.56
CA PHE A 37 3.44 0.75 3.52
C PHE A 37 4.11 2.13 3.39
N MET A 38 5.40 2.19 3.76
CA MET A 38 6.21 3.40 3.65
C MET A 38 6.85 3.47 2.27
N ARG A 39 6.36 4.37 1.41
CA ARG A 39 6.88 4.58 0.05
C ARG A 39 8.35 4.99 0.04
N GLU A 40 8.84 5.61 1.11
CA GLU A 40 10.23 6.08 1.27
C GLU A 40 11.21 4.91 1.37
N ARG A 41 10.72 3.76 1.87
CA ARG A 41 11.49 2.51 1.97
C ARG A 41 11.63 1.79 0.63
N LEU A 42 10.95 2.25 -0.43
CA LEU A 42 11.16 1.70 -1.75
C LEU A 42 12.56 2.05 -2.27
N PRO A 43 13.24 1.08 -2.91
CA PRO A 43 14.41 1.34 -3.73
C PRO A 43 14.15 2.48 -4.73
N ALA A 44 15.17 3.29 -5.01
CA ALA A 44 15.02 4.50 -5.83
C ALA A 44 14.36 4.23 -7.19
N ASN A 45 14.71 3.11 -7.83
CA ASN A 45 14.16 2.67 -9.11
C ASN A 45 12.67 2.28 -9.05
N LEU A 46 12.11 2.03 -7.86
CA LEU A 46 10.70 1.68 -7.67
C LEU A 46 9.85 2.87 -7.20
N ARG A 47 10.45 4.00 -6.85
CA ARG A 47 9.71 5.20 -6.43
C ARG A 47 8.89 5.82 -7.57
N GLN A 48 9.27 5.56 -8.81
CA GLN A 48 8.55 5.98 -10.03
C GLN A 48 7.88 4.80 -10.74
N ALA A 49 7.90 3.59 -10.16
CA ALA A 49 7.31 2.43 -10.79
C ALA A 49 5.78 2.46 -10.73
N SER A 50 5.15 1.70 -11.62
CA SER A 50 3.70 1.46 -11.56
C SER A 50 3.35 0.75 -10.26
N ILE A 51 2.17 1.04 -9.70
CA ILE A 51 1.66 0.34 -8.50
C ILE A 51 1.65 -1.16 -8.73
N ARG A 52 1.23 -1.61 -9.93
CA ARG A 52 1.21 -3.01 -10.33
C ARG A 52 2.58 -3.68 -10.26
N ASP A 53 3.65 -2.97 -10.62
CA ASP A 53 5.01 -3.53 -10.57
C ASP A 53 5.58 -3.58 -9.15
N VAL A 54 5.15 -2.65 -8.28
CA VAL A 54 5.43 -2.71 -6.85
C VAL A 54 4.70 -3.90 -6.22
N GLU A 55 3.41 -4.07 -6.50
CA GLU A 55 2.56 -5.16 -5.97
C GLU A 55 3.11 -6.56 -6.29
N LYS A 56 3.59 -6.79 -7.51
CA LYS A 56 4.25 -8.06 -7.92
C LYS A 56 5.44 -8.46 -7.04
N ARG A 57 6.07 -7.48 -6.38
CA ARG A 57 7.26 -7.68 -5.53
C ARG A 57 6.91 -7.82 -4.05
N LEU A 58 5.67 -7.51 -3.65
CA LEU A 58 5.24 -7.59 -2.26
C LEU A 58 5.13 -9.05 -1.81
N LYS A 59 5.93 -9.40 -0.80
CA LYS A 59 5.87 -10.68 -0.10
C LYS A 59 5.29 -10.44 1.29
N CYS A 60 4.26 -11.20 1.66
CA CYS A 60 3.68 -11.11 2.99
C CYS A 60 4.67 -11.59 4.05
N SER A 61 4.88 -10.80 5.11
CA SER A 61 5.69 -11.16 6.27
C SER A 61 5.02 -12.24 7.14
N SER A 62 3.68 -12.31 7.15
CA SER A 62 2.92 -13.25 7.97
C SER A 62 2.82 -14.65 7.35
N CYS A 63 2.50 -14.76 6.05
CA CYS A 63 2.27 -16.06 5.38
C CYS A 63 3.27 -16.38 4.27
N GLY A 64 4.16 -15.45 3.90
CA GLY A 64 5.16 -15.65 2.85
C GLY A 64 4.67 -15.58 1.41
N ALA A 65 3.36 -15.48 1.16
CA ALA A 65 2.79 -15.40 -0.18
C ALA A 65 3.17 -14.10 -0.92
N LYS A 66 3.39 -14.18 -2.23
CA LYS A 66 3.57 -13.02 -3.13
C LYS A 66 2.24 -12.56 -3.70
N ALA A 67 1.37 -12.09 -2.81
CA ALA A 67 -0.01 -11.72 -3.13
C ALA A 67 -0.37 -10.40 -2.43
N GLY A 68 0.51 -9.40 -2.53
CA GLY A 68 0.30 -8.09 -1.92
C GLY A 68 -0.45 -7.13 -2.84
N LYS A 69 -1.39 -6.37 -2.28
CA LYS A 69 -2.13 -5.31 -2.94
C LYS A 69 -1.98 -4.01 -2.15
N LEU A 70 -1.75 -2.90 -2.84
CA LEU A 70 -1.67 -1.58 -2.20
C LEU A 70 -3.05 -0.94 -2.20
N ARG A 71 -3.48 -0.52 -1.01
CA ARG A 71 -4.69 0.26 -0.76
C ARG A 71 -4.31 1.67 -0.36
N PHE A 72 -5.09 2.64 -0.80
CA PHE A 72 -4.81 4.05 -0.58
C PHE A 72 -5.96 4.67 0.20
N GLY A 73 -5.65 5.56 1.13
CA GLY A 73 -6.67 6.15 1.99
C GLY A 73 -6.11 7.07 3.06
N SER A 74 -6.83 7.17 4.16
CA SER A 74 -6.45 7.94 5.34
C SER A 74 -6.74 7.14 6.61
N PHE A 75 -6.18 7.57 7.73
CA PHE A 75 -6.66 7.13 9.03
C PHE A 75 -7.81 8.04 9.46
N LEU A 76 -8.91 7.43 9.91
CA LEU A 76 -9.90 8.14 10.71
C LEU A 76 -9.23 8.52 12.03
N GLY A 77 -9.19 9.83 12.31
CA GLY A 77 -8.88 10.33 13.64
C GLY A 77 -10.10 10.14 14.55
N ASP A 78 -9.87 9.60 15.74
CA ASP A 78 -10.68 9.95 16.90
C ASP A 78 -10.49 11.47 17.10
N GLU A 79 -11.51 12.28 16.81
CA GLU A 79 -11.62 13.63 17.41
C GLU A 79 -11.86 13.49 18.91
#